data_AF-A0A382UHF5-F1
#
_entry.id   AF-A0A382UHF5-F1
#
_cell.length_a   1.000
_cell.length_b   1.000
_cell.length_c   1.000
_cell.angle_alpha   90.00
_cell.angle_beta   90.00
_cell.angle_gamma   90.00
#
_symmetry.space_group_name_H-M   'P 1'
#
loop_
_entity.id
_entity.type
_entity.pdbx_description
1 polymer ?
#
loop_
_entity_poly.entity_id
_entity_poly.type
_entity_poly.pdbx_seq_one_letter_code
_entity_poly.pdbx_strand_id
1 'polypeptide(L)'
;VTARSRPNILLIMTDEHAPMYSSTYGHPLVQTPQMDRLAAEGTTFDNAYCNSPLCLPSRMSFMTGRYVHKISAYDNASPLPSHAVTWAHMLGALGYDVALCGKQHFVGPDQLHGFHEQLAVDLHAELWTKNGVLRGTPDWSKGTPAAVKPWSGVAEASPGVTREIEVDDLAEEKA
;
A
#
# COMPACT_ATOMS: atom_id res chain seq x y z
N VAL A 1 1.64 19.83 32.00
CA VAL A 1 2.12 19.29 30.70
C VAL A 1 2.66 20.48 29.91
N THR A 2 3.98 20.65 29.87
CA THR A 2 4.67 21.69 29.10
C THR A 2 4.33 21.53 27.61
N ALA A 3 4.30 22.64 26.86
CA ALA A 3 3.91 22.70 25.45
C ALA A 3 4.43 21.47 24.68
N ARG A 4 3.53 20.57 24.29
CA ARG A 4 3.92 19.34 23.59
C ARG A 4 4.56 19.75 22.27
N SER A 5 5.88 19.57 22.20
CA SER A 5 6.61 19.46 20.93
C SER A 5 5.82 18.52 20.01
N ARG A 6 5.58 18.93 18.77
CA ARG A 6 4.92 18.12 17.74
C ARG A 6 5.59 16.72 17.69
N PRO A 7 4.85 15.60 17.87
CA PRO A 7 5.44 14.27 17.93
C PRO A 7 5.83 13.77 16.54
N ASN A 8 6.91 13.00 16.42
CA ASN A 8 7.20 12.27 15.19
C ASN A 8 6.18 11.15 14.99
N ILE A 9 5.81 10.87 13.73
CA ILE A 9 4.84 9.84 13.37
C ILE A 9 5.53 8.83 12.46
N LEU A 10 5.55 7.56 12.86
CA LEU A 10 6.01 6.45 12.03
C LEU A 10 4.81 5.56 11.70
N LEU A 11 4.46 5.48 10.41
CA LEU A 11 3.43 4.57 9.92
C LEU A 11 4.09 3.33 9.31
N ILE A 12 3.80 2.15 9.87
CA ILE A 12 4.24 0.86 9.33
C ILE A 12 3.00 0.18 8.75
N MET A 13 3.02 -0.10 7.45
CA MET A 13 1.91 -0.72 6.73
C MET A 13 2.43 -1.89 5.91
N THR A 14 1.93 -3.09 6.22
CA THR A 14 2.16 -4.31 5.44
C THR A 14 1.12 -4.43 4.31
N ASP A 15 1.38 -5.31 3.34
CA ASP A 15 0.43 -5.63 2.27
C ASP A 15 -0.04 -7.09 2.41
N GLU A 16 -1.33 -7.33 2.18
CA GLU A 16 -1.98 -8.65 2.30
C GLU A 16 -1.73 -9.42 3.62
N HIS A 17 -1.33 -8.73 4.68
CA HIS A 17 -1.10 -9.36 5.98
C HIS A 17 -2.40 -9.53 6.76
N ALA A 18 -2.92 -10.75 6.79
CA ALA A 18 -4.08 -11.05 7.62
C ALA A 18 -3.68 -11.20 9.11
N PRO A 19 -4.47 -10.65 10.05
CA PRO A 19 -4.11 -10.60 11.47
C PRO A 19 -3.88 -11.99 12.06
N MET A 20 -4.61 -13.01 11.58
CA MET A 20 -4.45 -14.39 12.03
C MET A 20 -3.03 -14.93 11.82
N TYR A 21 -2.22 -14.36 10.93
CA TYR A 21 -0.83 -14.74 10.70
C TYR A 21 0.13 -13.86 11.52
N SER A 22 -0.11 -13.76 12.82
CA SER A 22 0.78 -13.09 13.78
C SER A 22 0.64 -13.68 15.18
N SER A 23 1.72 -13.68 15.96
CA SER A 23 1.65 -14.12 17.37
C SER A 23 0.80 -13.15 18.20
N THR A 24 0.72 -11.88 17.81
CA THR A 24 -0.08 -10.85 18.48
C THR A 24 -1.56 -11.22 18.55
N TYR A 25 -2.07 -11.89 17.52
CA TYR A 25 -3.45 -12.40 17.46
C TYR A 25 -3.54 -13.92 17.73
N GLY A 26 -2.51 -14.52 18.33
CA GLY A 26 -2.54 -15.88 18.84
C GLY A 26 -2.22 -17.00 17.83
N HIS A 27 -1.53 -16.70 16.73
CA HIS A 27 -1.11 -17.74 15.80
C HIS A 27 -0.17 -18.76 16.48
N PRO A 28 -0.35 -20.09 16.30
CA PRO A 28 0.38 -21.10 17.07
C PRO A 28 1.84 -21.30 16.68
N LEU A 29 2.25 -20.89 15.47
CA LEU A 29 3.61 -21.11 14.93
C LEU A 29 4.36 -19.82 14.57
N VAL A 30 3.75 -18.92 13.80
CA VAL A 30 4.30 -17.61 13.43
C VAL A 30 4.64 -16.80 14.68
N GLN A 31 5.88 -16.33 14.75
CA GLN A 31 6.39 -15.47 15.81
C GLN A 31 6.62 -14.06 15.25
N THR A 32 5.99 -13.06 15.87
CA THR A 32 6.13 -11.65 15.51
C THR A 32 6.53 -10.82 16.74
N PRO A 33 7.71 -11.06 17.33
CA PRO A 33 8.08 -10.48 18.63
C PRO A 33 8.10 -8.95 18.65
N GLN A 34 8.39 -8.31 17.51
CA GLN A 34 8.37 -6.84 17.41
C GLN A 34 6.93 -6.29 17.37
N MET A 35 5.99 -7.00 16.74
CA MET A 35 4.57 -6.63 16.78
C MET A 35 4.00 -6.85 18.18
N ASP A 36 4.39 -7.95 18.84
CA ASP A 36 3.97 -8.24 20.22
C ASP A 36 4.44 -7.15 21.18
N ARG A 37 5.67 -6.65 21.00
CA ARG A 37 6.19 -5.52 21.77
C ARG A 37 5.38 -4.25 21.52
N LEU A 38 5.06 -3.92 20.27
CA LEU A 38 4.21 -2.76 19.94
C LEU A 38 2.80 -2.89 20.51
N ALA A 39 2.22 -4.10 20.51
CA ALA A 39 0.92 -4.36 21.10
C ALA A 39 0.93 -4.19 22.63
N ALA A 40 1.98 -4.68 23.31
CA ALA A 40 2.13 -4.56 24.76
C ALA A 40 2.41 -3.12 25.23
N GLU A 41 3.13 -2.33 24.44
CA GLU A 41 3.45 -0.93 24.73
C GLU A 41 2.38 0.06 24.23
N GLY A 42 1.40 -0.42 23.47
CA GLY A 42 0.47 0.40 22.71
C GLY A 42 -1.00 0.03 22.90
N THR A 43 -1.76 0.09 21.80
CA THR A 43 -3.19 -0.24 21.77
C THR A 43 -3.47 -1.09 20.55
N THR A 44 -4.15 -2.21 20.77
CA THR A 44 -4.63 -3.09 19.71
C THR A 44 -6.10 -2.83 19.42
N PHE A 45 -6.51 -3.09 18.18
CA PHE A 45 -7.91 -3.05 17.76
C PHE A 45 -8.32 -4.45 17.30
N ASP A 46 -9.29 -5.04 17.98
CA ASP A 46 -9.78 -6.39 17.64
C ASP A 46 -10.70 -6.37 16.40
N ASN A 47 -11.27 -5.20 16.08
CA ASN A 47 -12.26 -5.02 15.02
C ASN A 47 -11.86 -3.84 14.09
N ALA A 48 -10.64 -3.90 13.53
CA ALA A 48 -10.18 -2.95 12.52
C ALA A 48 -10.39 -3.54 11.11
N TYR A 49 -11.06 -2.80 10.22
CA TYR A 49 -11.39 -3.24 8.86
C TYR A 49 -10.83 -2.29 7.81
N CYS A 50 -10.37 -2.84 6.69
CA CYS A 50 -10.08 -2.04 5.51
C CYS A 50 -11.39 -1.54 4.85
N ASN A 51 -11.32 -0.40 4.17
CA ASN A 51 -12.47 0.16 3.44
C ASN A 51 -12.76 -0.59 2.12
N SER A 52 -11.80 -1.35 1.62
CA SER A 52 -11.94 -2.24 0.48
C SER A 52 -10.88 -3.35 0.57
N PRO A 53 -11.23 -4.62 0.35
CA PRO A 53 -10.28 -5.73 0.37
C PRO A 53 -9.47 -5.81 -0.95
N LEU A 54 -8.95 -4.67 -1.41
CA LEU A 54 -8.13 -4.55 -2.60
C LEU A 54 -7.10 -3.42 -2.41
N CYS A 55 -5.87 -3.66 -2.88
CA CYS A 55 -4.69 -2.84 -2.60
C CYS A 55 -4.90 -1.33 -2.82
N LEU A 56 -5.08 -0.87 -4.07
CA LEU A 56 -5.21 0.56 -4.38
C LEU A 56 -6.45 1.17 -3.71
N PRO A 57 -7.67 0.61 -3.83
CA PRO A 57 -8.84 1.18 -3.17
C PRO A 57 -8.69 1.35 -1.65
N SER A 58 -8.10 0.35 -0.98
CA SER A 58 -7.82 0.40 0.46
C SER A 58 -6.87 1.54 0.80
N ARG A 59 -5.75 1.64 0.08
CA ARG A 59 -4.70 2.65 0.29
C ARG A 59 -5.19 4.06 -0.01
N MET A 60 -5.94 4.28 -1.09
CA MET A 60 -6.47 5.61 -1.43
C MET A 60 -7.53 6.05 -0.41
N SER A 61 -8.38 5.12 0.03
CA SER A 61 -9.35 5.40 1.09
C SER A 61 -8.66 5.73 2.42
N PHE A 62 -7.61 4.99 2.77
CA PHE A 62 -6.76 5.25 3.93
C PHE A 62 -6.07 6.63 3.86
N MET A 63 -5.48 6.98 2.72
CA MET A 63 -4.79 8.27 2.52
C MET A 63 -5.74 9.46 2.63
N THR A 64 -6.94 9.35 2.05
CA THR A 64 -7.89 10.46 1.97
C THR A 64 -8.83 10.53 3.17
N GLY A 65 -8.94 9.47 3.97
CA GLY A 65 -9.93 9.35 5.04
C GLY A 65 -11.38 9.30 4.52
N ARG A 66 -11.58 8.94 3.25
CA ARG A 66 -12.90 8.92 2.59
C ARG A 66 -13.21 7.52 2.07
N TYR A 67 -14.48 7.14 2.09
CA TYR A 67 -14.92 5.88 1.49
C TYR A 67 -14.59 5.80 0.00
N VAL A 68 -14.30 4.60 -0.50
CA VAL A 68 -13.94 4.33 -1.90
C VAL A 68 -14.88 4.98 -2.91
N HIS A 69 -16.20 4.91 -2.69
CA HIS A 69 -17.19 5.50 -3.60
C HIS A 69 -17.13 7.04 -3.66
N LYS A 70 -16.52 7.71 -2.68
CA LYS A 70 -16.34 9.18 -2.65
C LYS A 70 -15.08 9.66 -3.38
N ILE A 71 -14.16 8.74 -3.67
CA ILE A 71 -12.89 9.02 -4.35
C ILE A 71 -12.75 8.27 -5.67
N SER A 72 -13.76 7.48 -6.05
CA SER A 72 -13.82 6.72 -7.31
C SER A 72 -12.63 5.78 -7.55
N ALA A 73 -12.01 5.30 -6.47
CA ALA A 73 -10.90 4.35 -6.50
C ALA A 73 -11.44 2.91 -6.46
N TYR A 74 -12.06 2.44 -7.54
CA TYR A 74 -12.83 1.19 -7.53
C TYR A 74 -11.98 -0.07 -7.73
N ASP A 75 -10.80 0.06 -8.36
CA ASP A 75 -9.92 -1.04 -8.70
C ASP A 75 -8.43 -0.63 -8.65
N ASN A 76 -7.52 -1.57 -8.98
CA ASN A 76 -6.07 -1.33 -9.03
C ASN A 76 -5.60 -0.54 -10.26
N ALA A 77 -6.51 -0.01 -11.07
CA ALA A 77 -6.23 0.85 -12.22
C ALA A 77 -6.82 2.26 -12.05
N SER A 78 -7.51 2.52 -10.94
CA SER A 78 -8.21 3.77 -10.70
C SER A 78 -7.23 4.84 -10.22
N PRO A 79 -6.97 5.92 -10.97
CA PRO A 79 -6.06 6.96 -10.53
C PRO A 79 -6.69 7.78 -9.40
N LEU A 80 -5.87 8.20 -8.43
CA LEU A 80 -6.26 9.24 -7.48
C LEU A 80 -6.02 10.60 -8.14
N PRO A 81 -7.01 11.50 -8.23
CA PRO A 81 -6.77 12.83 -8.76
C PRO A 81 -5.75 13.60 -7.90
N SER A 82 -4.80 14.31 -8.50
CA SER A 82 -3.75 15.07 -7.76
C SER A 82 -4.30 16.14 -6.81
N HIS A 83 -5.53 16.62 -7.04
CA HIS A 83 -6.19 17.57 -6.14
C HIS A 83 -6.85 16.90 -4.91
N ALA A 84 -6.85 15.57 -4.84
CA ALA A 84 -7.36 14.85 -3.68
C ALA A 84 -6.46 15.08 -2.47
N VAL A 85 -7.01 15.72 -1.44
CA VAL A 85 -6.29 15.97 -0.19
C VAL A 85 -6.12 14.65 0.57
N THR A 86 -4.88 14.38 0.98
CA THR A 86 -4.49 13.22 1.80
C THR A 86 -3.98 13.66 3.16
N TRP A 87 -3.83 12.74 4.10
CA TRP A 87 -3.18 13.06 5.38
C TRP A 87 -1.73 13.53 5.23
N ALA A 88 -1.02 13.13 4.16
CA ALA A 88 0.34 13.61 3.89
C ALA A 88 0.35 15.12 3.58
N HIS A 89 -0.58 15.59 2.74
CA HIS A 89 -0.76 17.03 2.50
C HIS A 89 -1.06 17.80 3.80
N MET A 90 -1.94 17.24 4.65
CA MET A 90 -2.33 17.87 5.91
C MET A 90 -1.15 17.96 6.89
N LEU A 91 -0.34 16.91 7.00
CA LEU A 91 0.87 16.92 7.82
C LEU A 91 1.91 17.91 7.28
N GLY A 92 2.15 17.94 5.97
CA GLY A 92 3.04 18.92 5.33
C GLY A 92 2.61 20.36 5.58
N ALA A 93 1.30 20.65 5.49
CA ALA A 93 0.73 21.97 5.81
C ALA A 93 0.92 22.37 7.29
N LEU A 94 1.03 21.40 8.19
CA LEU A 94 1.34 21.62 9.61
C LEU A 94 2.86 21.72 9.88
N GLY A 95 3.68 21.69 8.83
CA GLY A 95 5.13 21.80 8.89
C GLY A 95 5.84 20.54 9.36
N TYR A 96 5.26 19.36 9.09
CA TYR A 96 5.98 18.09 9.16
C TYR A 96 6.77 17.85 7.88
N ASP A 97 7.89 17.16 8.00
CA ASP A 97 8.53 16.52 6.86
C ASP A 97 7.93 15.11 6.68
N VAL A 98 7.41 14.82 5.48
CA VAL A 98 6.59 13.63 5.24
C VAL A 98 7.17 12.84 4.07
N ALA A 99 7.79 11.69 4.38
CA ALA A 99 8.40 10.79 3.42
C ALA A 99 7.62 9.47 3.30
N LEU A 100 7.63 8.88 2.12
CA LEU A 100 7.14 7.53 1.83
C LEU A 100 8.33 6.60 1.57
N CYS A 101 8.29 5.38 2.10
CA CYS A 101 9.26 4.33 1.77
C CYS A 101 8.51 3.03 1.45
N GLY A 102 8.63 2.55 0.21
CA GLY A 102 8.00 1.32 -0.26
C GLY A 102 6.68 1.56 -1.00
N LYS A 103 5.81 0.54 -0.95
CA LYS A 103 4.60 0.45 -1.77
C LYS A 103 3.47 1.34 -1.26
N GLN A 104 2.86 2.09 -2.18
CA GLN A 104 1.59 2.79 -1.94
C GLN A 104 0.54 2.65 -3.07
N HIS A 105 0.95 2.09 -4.20
CA HIS A 105 0.12 1.74 -5.34
C HIS A 105 -0.61 2.95 -5.96
N PHE A 106 0.07 4.09 -6.06
CA PHE A 106 -0.47 5.24 -6.77
C PHE A 106 -0.49 4.98 -8.28
N VAL A 107 -1.65 5.20 -8.89
CA VAL A 107 -1.83 5.16 -10.34
C VAL A 107 -2.05 6.57 -10.84
N GLY A 108 -1.32 6.96 -11.88
CA GLY A 108 -1.37 8.31 -12.43
C GLY A 108 -0.01 8.99 -12.47
N PRO A 109 0.05 10.21 -13.00
CA PRO A 109 1.30 10.97 -13.08
C PRO A 109 1.79 11.50 -11.72
N ASP A 110 0.89 11.64 -10.74
CA ASP A 110 1.25 12.05 -9.39
C ASP A 110 1.53 10.80 -8.55
N GLN A 111 2.78 10.67 -8.12
CA GLN A 111 3.27 9.54 -7.33
C GLN A 111 3.56 9.93 -5.89
N LEU A 112 3.29 11.18 -5.51
CA LEU A 112 3.60 11.70 -4.18
C LEU A 112 2.35 12.00 -3.39
N HIS A 113 1.29 12.53 -4.00
CA HIS A 113 0.01 12.81 -3.33
C HIS A 113 0.17 13.40 -1.92
N GLY A 114 1.08 14.36 -1.77
CA GLY A 114 1.37 15.09 -0.54
C GLY A 114 2.61 14.64 0.24
N PHE A 115 3.24 13.51 -0.11
CA PHE A 115 4.59 13.20 0.35
C PHE A 115 5.60 14.16 -0.27
N HIS A 116 6.63 14.55 0.47
CA HIS A 116 7.72 15.38 -0.06
C HIS A 116 8.71 14.55 -0.88
N GLU A 117 8.92 13.29 -0.49
CA GLU A 117 9.81 12.36 -1.17
C GLU A 117 9.34 10.91 -1.05
N GLN A 118 9.75 10.09 -2.01
CA GLN A 118 9.59 8.64 -2.00
C GLN A 118 10.97 7.99 -2.01
N LEU A 119 11.35 7.38 -0.89
CA LEU A 119 12.69 6.87 -0.61
C LEU A 119 12.98 5.54 -1.30
N ALA A 120 11.95 4.72 -1.54
CA ALA A 120 12.07 3.44 -2.21
C ALA A 120 11.00 3.29 -3.30
N VAL A 121 11.39 2.64 -4.39
CA VAL A 121 10.58 2.48 -5.60
C VAL A 121 9.32 1.66 -5.32
N ASP A 122 8.19 2.13 -5.86
CA ASP A 122 6.97 1.33 -5.96
C ASP A 122 6.84 0.74 -7.36
N LEU A 123 7.14 -0.56 -7.49
CA LEU A 123 7.06 -1.27 -8.77
C LEU A 123 5.65 -1.27 -9.37
N HIS A 124 4.60 -1.18 -8.54
CA HIS A 124 3.22 -1.16 -9.03
C HIS A 124 2.88 0.17 -9.70
N ALA A 125 3.45 1.27 -9.21
CA ALA A 125 3.37 2.57 -9.87
C ALA A 125 4.10 2.57 -11.22
N GLU A 126 5.25 1.89 -11.33
CA GLU A 126 6.03 1.81 -12.57
C GLU A 126 5.34 1.00 -13.68
N LEU A 127 4.53 -0.01 -13.32
CA LEU A 127 3.72 -0.74 -14.29
C LEU A 127 2.77 0.19 -15.05
N TRP A 128 2.28 1.23 -14.37
CA TRP A 128 1.39 2.26 -14.91
C TRP A 128 2.12 3.51 -15.40
N THR A 129 3.36 3.74 -15.02
CA THR A 129 4.16 4.87 -15.47
C THR A 129 5.59 4.45 -15.77
N LYS A 130 6.04 4.55 -17.04
CA LYS A 130 7.46 4.36 -17.36
C LYS A 130 8.10 5.73 -17.54
N ASN A 131 9.09 6.07 -16.71
CA ASN A 131 9.77 7.38 -16.75
C ASN A 131 8.78 8.56 -16.65
N GLY A 132 7.75 8.46 -15.81
CA GLY A 132 6.71 9.49 -15.67
C GLY A 132 5.69 9.54 -16.81
N VAL A 133 5.72 8.60 -17.77
CA VAL A 133 4.75 8.50 -18.86
C VAL A 133 3.76 7.37 -18.59
N LEU A 134 2.46 7.69 -18.60
CA LEU A 134 1.37 6.72 -18.42
C LEU A 134 1.48 5.55 -19.43
N ARG A 135 1.59 4.34 -18.91
CA ARG A 135 1.47 3.08 -19.65
C ARG A 135 0.01 2.66 -19.70
N GLY A 136 -0.55 2.66 -20.91
CA GLY A 136 -1.72 1.89 -21.30
C GLY A 136 -2.88 1.86 -20.29
N THR A 137 -3.35 3.02 -19.83
CA THR A 137 -4.60 3.11 -19.05
C THR A 137 -5.69 2.33 -19.78
N PRO A 138 -6.41 1.38 -19.14
CA PRO A 138 -7.43 0.63 -19.82
C PRO A 138 -8.50 1.61 -20.25
N ASP A 139 -8.80 1.63 -21.54
CA ASP A 139 -9.89 2.43 -22.06
C ASP A 139 -11.19 1.71 -21.73
N TRP A 140 -11.73 1.99 -20.54
CA TRP A 140 -12.96 1.35 -20.05
C TRP A 140 -14.18 1.66 -20.93
N SER A 141 -14.12 2.69 -21.78
CA SER A 141 -15.17 2.95 -22.78
C SER A 141 -15.21 1.87 -23.88
N LYS A 142 -14.11 1.13 -24.05
CA LYS A 142 -14.00 -0.03 -24.96
C LYS A 142 -14.36 -1.36 -24.28
N GLY A 143 -14.78 -1.33 -23.01
CA GLY A 143 -15.08 -2.51 -22.21
C GLY A 143 -13.84 -3.23 -21.67
N THR A 144 -14.05 -4.27 -20.87
CA THR A 144 -12.96 -5.11 -20.33
C THR A 144 -12.33 -5.93 -21.46
N PRO A 145 -11.01 -5.82 -21.72
CA PRO A 145 -10.35 -6.64 -22.72
C PRO A 145 -10.58 -8.13 -22.43
N ALA A 146 -11.04 -8.88 -23.44
CA ALA A 146 -11.11 -10.33 -23.31
C ALA A 146 -9.68 -10.87 -23.22
N ALA A 147 -9.36 -11.58 -22.15
CA ALA A 147 -8.05 -12.20 -21.99
C ALA A 147 -7.84 -13.21 -23.13
N VAL A 148 -6.84 -12.95 -23.98
CA VAL A 148 -6.54 -13.78 -25.17
C VAL A 148 -6.11 -15.20 -24.75
N LYS A 149 -5.58 -15.33 -23.53
CA LYS A 149 -5.26 -16.59 -22.85
C LYS A 149 -5.57 -16.44 -21.35
N PRO A 150 -5.94 -17.53 -20.66
CA PRO A 150 -5.95 -17.55 -19.19
C PRO A 150 -4.60 -17.06 -18.67
N TRP A 151 -4.61 -16.34 -17.55
CA TRP A 151 -3.39 -15.81 -16.96
C TRP A 151 -2.50 -16.98 -16.52
N SER A 152 -1.41 -17.24 -17.26
CA SER A 152 -0.58 -18.44 -17.04
C SER A 152 0.02 -18.45 -15.64
N GLY A 153 0.32 -17.27 -15.07
CA GLY A 153 0.79 -17.13 -13.70
C GLY A 153 -0.18 -17.67 -12.65
N VAL A 154 -1.49 -17.73 -12.91
CA VAL A 154 -2.47 -18.36 -11.99
C VAL A 154 -2.44 -19.89 -12.11
N ALA A 155 -2.10 -20.42 -13.28
CA ALA A 155 -1.93 -21.85 -13.50
C ALA A 155 -0.55 -22.36 -13.05
N GLU A 156 0.46 -21.49 -13.05
CA GLU A 156 1.84 -21.76 -12.65
C GLU A 156 2.10 -21.46 -11.16
N ALA A 157 1.29 -20.60 -10.54
CA ALA A 157 1.32 -20.37 -9.10
C ALA A 157 0.86 -21.64 -8.36
N SER A 158 1.84 -22.48 -8.01
CA SER A 158 1.72 -23.44 -6.92
C SER A 158 1.55 -22.68 -5.60
N PRO A 159 1.05 -23.30 -4.50
CA PRO A 159 0.85 -22.59 -3.25
C PRO A 159 2.14 -21.89 -2.78
N GLY A 160 2.11 -20.56 -2.73
CA GLY A 160 3.09 -19.75 -2.02
C GLY A 160 4.41 -19.44 -2.74
N VAL A 161 4.53 -19.62 -4.06
CA VAL A 161 5.74 -19.16 -4.80
C VAL A 161 5.34 -18.10 -5.81
N THR A 162 5.92 -16.91 -5.68
CA THR A 162 5.84 -15.83 -6.66
C THR A 162 7.24 -15.44 -7.07
N ARG A 163 7.38 -14.81 -8.24
CA ARG A 163 8.65 -14.28 -8.72
C ARG A 163 9.28 -13.26 -7.75
N GLU A 164 8.46 -12.57 -6.96
CA GLU A 164 8.92 -11.66 -5.91
C GLU A 164 9.63 -12.42 -4.77
N ILE A 165 9.06 -13.55 -4.32
CA ILE A 165 9.68 -14.41 -3.29
C ILE A 165 11.01 -14.97 -3.80
N GLU A 166 11.06 -15.42 -5.04
CA GLU A 166 12.30 -15.93 -5.64
C GLU A 166 13.40 -14.85 -5.75
N VAL A 167 13.02 -13.59 -5.98
CA VAL A 167 13.97 -12.47 -6.06
C VAL A 167 14.47 -12.08 -4.66
N ASP A 168 13.60 -12.11 -3.64
CA ASP A 168 13.99 -11.90 -2.25
C ASP A 168 14.95 -12.99 -1.76
N ASP A 169 14.65 -14.27 -2.00
CA ASP A 169 15.52 -15.39 -1.63
C ASP A 169 16.93 -15.25 -2.23
N LEU A 170 17.00 -14.84 -3.50
CA LEU A 170 18.28 -14.60 -4.20
C LEU A 170 19.08 -13.41 -3.65
N ALA A 171 18.40 -12.43 -3.05
CA ALA A 171 19.05 -11.29 -2.41
C ALA A 171 19.60 -11.69 -1.03
N GLU A 172 18.86 -12.52 -0.29
CA GLU A 172 19.26 -13.03 1.03
C GLU A 172 20.47 -13.99 0.94
N GLU A 173 20.51 -14.87 -0.06
CA GLU A 173 21.64 -15.80 -0.28
C GLU A 173 22.97 -15.10 -0.62
N LYS A 174 22.92 -13.82 -1.04
CA LYS A 174 24.10 -13.04 -1.44
C LYS A 174 24.60 -12.07 -0.37
N ALA A 175 23.91 -11.97 0.77
CA ALA A 175 24.27 -11.14 1.92
C ALA A 175 25.12 -11.92 2.94
#